data_AF-A0A2N9B033-F1
#
_entry.id   AF-A0A2N9B033-F1
#
_cell.length_a   1.000
_cell.length_b   1.000
_cell.length_c   1.000
_cell.angle_alpha   90.00
_cell.angle_beta   90.00
_cell.angle_gamma   90.00
#
_symmetry.space_group_name_H-M   'P 1'
#
loop_
_entity.id
_entity.type
_entity.pdbx_description
1 polymer ?
#
loop_
_entity_poly.entity_id
_entity_poly.type
_entity_poly.pdbx_seq_one_letter_code
_entity_poly.pdbx_strand_id
1 'polypeptide(L)'
;MAMRAVPLVGGPVELRGALDVEITQAGVMPRRLPAWTKEQYPDPSVYGVTVMPSGVRLVFRTDACELEFEVLTSTGQFDIDPQPRPTGMVDLLVNGTLAERRQAPVGKTCCGWRAPGQSSG
;
A
#
# COMPACT_ATOMS: atom_id res chain seq x y z
N MET A 1 -13.16 18.07 11.59
CA MET A 1 -12.49 18.23 10.28
C MET A 1 -13.09 17.21 9.32
N ALA A 2 -13.28 17.55 8.05
CA ALA A 2 -13.80 16.63 7.05
C ALA A 2 -12.65 15.92 6.33
N MET A 3 -12.76 14.61 6.16
CA MET A 3 -11.83 13.84 5.35
C MET A 3 -12.02 14.14 3.87
N ARG A 4 -10.90 14.26 3.14
CA ARG A 4 -10.90 14.42 1.69
C ARG A 4 -10.23 13.22 1.04
N ALA A 5 -10.93 12.57 0.12
CA ALA A 5 -10.36 11.52 -0.71
C ALA A 5 -9.33 12.12 -1.70
N VAL A 6 -8.18 11.47 -1.83
CA VAL A 6 -7.11 11.86 -2.73
C VAL A 6 -6.83 10.70 -3.70
N PRO A 7 -6.86 10.92 -5.03
CA PRO A 7 -6.57 9.87 -5.99
C PRO A 7 -5.09 9.47 -5.95
N LEU A 8 -4.82 8.16 -5.87
CA LEU A 8 -3.46 7.60 -5.85
C LEU A 8 -2.76 7.65 -7.22
N VAL A 9 -3.53 7.70 -8.31
CA VAL A 9 -3.03 7.75 -9.70
C VAL A 9 -3.70 8.93 -10.41
N GLY A 10 -2.94 9.67 -11.22
CA GLY A 10 -3.43 10.88 -11.89
C GLY A 10 -3.72 12.04 -10.93
N GLY A 11 -3.26 11.92 -9.69
CA GLY A 11 -3.46 12.88 -8.61
C GLY A 11 -2.16 13.49 -8.08
N PRO A 12 -2.17 14.06 -6.87
CA PRO A 12 -0.99 14.65 -6.24
C PRO A 12 -0.05 13.61 -5.59
N VAL A 13 -0.38 12.31 -5.65
CA VAL A 13 0.41 11.23 -5.07
C VAL A 13 1.36 10.66 -6.12
N GLU A 14 2.65 10.60 -5.78
CA GLU A 14 3.67 9.93 -6.57
C GLU A 14 3.85 8.49 -6.07
N LEU A 15 3.79 7.52 -6.98
CA LEU A 15 3.99 6.10 -6.71
C LEU A 15 5.43 5.70 -7.02
N ARG A 16 6.32 5.70 -6.01
CA ARG A 16 7.73 5.32 -6.19
C ARG A 16 7.94 3.83 -5.98
N GLY A 17 8.82 3.23 -6.77
CA GLY A 17 9.15 1.80 -6.68
C GLY A 17 8.16 0.86 -7.37
N ALA A 18 7.10 1.39 -7.97
CA ALA A 18 6.24 0.68 -8.90
C ALA A 18 6.65 1.02 -10.34
N LEU A 19 6.81 -0.01 -11.19
CA LEU A 19 7.15 0.13 -12.60
C LEU A 19 5.93 0.04 -13.52
N ASP A 20 4.82 -0.45 -12.99
CA ASP A 20 3.51 -0.46 -13.61
C ASP A 20 2.44 -0.44 -12.51
N VAL A 21 1.20 -0.15 -12.88
CA VAL A 21 0.06 -0.07 -11.97
C VAL A 21 -1.15 -0.73 -12.63
N GLU A 22 -1.82 -1.62 -11.90
CA GLU A 22 -3.10 -2.19 -12.29
C GLU A 22 -4.24 -1.49 -11.55
N ILE A 23 -5.22 -1.01 -12.31
CA ILE A 23 -6.46 -0.47 -11.77
C ILE A 23 -7.47 -1.61 -11.68
N THR A 24 -7.92 -1.90 -10.46
CA THR A 24 -8.87 -2.96 -10.16
C THR A 24 -10.12 -2.37 -9.52
N GLN A 25 -11.19 -3.17 -9.41
CA GLN A 25 -12.38 -2.76 -8.65
C GLN A 25 -12.09 -2.50 -7.17
N ALA A 26 -11.07 -3.15 -6.60
CA ALA A 26 -10.64 -2.96 -5.23
C ALA A 26 -9.75 -1.73 -5.03
N GLY A 27 -9.26 -1.12 -6.10
CA GLY A 27 -8.37 0.04 -6.06
C GLY A 27 -7.10 -0.16 -6.90
N VAL A 28 -6.03 0.48 -6.46
CA VAL A 28 -4.76 0.57 -7.19
C VAL A 28 -3.80 -0.51 -6.72
N MET A 29 -3.39 -1.39 -7.63
CA MET A 29 -2.44 -2.47 -7.35
C MET A 29 -1.08 -2.18 -8.02
N PRO A 30 -0.03 -1.83 -7.26
CA PRO A 30 1.28 -1.58 -7.83
C PRO A 30 1.93 -2.87 -8.34
N ARG A 31 2.74 -2.75 -9.39
CA ARG A 31 3.58 -3.81 -9.91
C ARG A 31 5.04 -3.41 -9.88
N ARG A 32 5.89 -4.36 -9.50
CA ARG A 32 7.35 -4.17 -9.50
C ARG A 32 8.03 -4.53 -10.81
N LEU A 33 7.27 -5.00 -11.81
CA LEU A 33 7.75 -5.21 -13.17
C LEU A 33 6.94 -4.34 -14.15
N PRO A 34 7.57 -3.88 -15.25
CA PRO A 34 6.88 -3.08 -16.27
C PRO A 34 5.71 -3.81 -16.93
N ALA A 35 4.78 -3.07 -17.53
CA ALA A 35 3.58 -3.61 -18.16
C ALA A 35 3.87 -4.67 -19.24
N TRP A 36 4.93 -4.49 -20.03
CA TRP A 36 5.30 -5.40 -21.12
C TRP A 36 5.68 -6.81 -20.65
N THR A 37 6.00 -7.00 -19.36
CA THR A 37 6.38 -8.32 -18.85
C THR A 37 5.18 -9.26 -18.68
N LYS A 38 3.95 -8.74 -18.73
CA LYS A 38 2.71 -9.53 -18.54
C LYS A 38 2.58 -10.66 -19.55
N GLU A 39 2.91 -10.37 -20.81
CA GLU A 39 2.82 -11.34 -21.90
C GLU A 39 3.98 -12.35 -21.90
N GLN A 40 5.11 -11.99 -21.30
CA GLN A 40 6.31 -12.84 -21.30
C GLN A 40 6.29 -13.92 -20.21
N TYR A 41 5.61 -13.64 -19.09
CA TYR A 41 5.55 -14.55 -17.94
C TYR A 41 4.08 -14.82 -17.55
N PRO A 42 3.40 -15.72 -18.28
CA PRO A 42 2.02 -16.10 -17.96
C PRO A 42 1.91 -16.95 -16.68
N ASP A 43 3.04 -17.34 -16.08
CA ASP A 43 3.09 -18.14 -14.86
C ASP A 43 2.48 -17.38 -13.66
N PRO A 44 1.43 -17.94 -13.01
CA PRO A 44 0.76 -17.29 -11.88
C PRO A 44 1.68 -17.01 -10.67
N SER A 45 2.74 -17.79 -10.47
CA SER A 45 3.68 -17.58 -9.37
C SER A 45 4.52 -16.32 -9.58
N VAL A 46 4.91 -16.04 -10.83
CA VAL A 46 5.64 -14.82 -11.22
C VAL A 46 4.74 -13.59 -11.06
N TYR A 47 3.47 -13.73 -11.42
CA TYR A 47 2.48 -12.68 -11.19
C TYR A 47 2.37 -12.33 -9.70
N GLY A 48 2.23 -13.33 -8.83
CA GLY A 48 2.11 -13.15 -7.38
C GLY A 48 3.26 -12.34 -6.77
N VAL A 49 4.51 -12.66 -7.11
CA VAL A 49 5.68 -11.92 -6.59
C VAL A 49 5.81 -10.50 -7.16
N THR A 50 5.26 -10.28 -8.36
CA THR A 50 5.32 -8.97 -9.04
C THR A 50 4.40 -7.95 -8.39
N VAL A 51 3.24 -8.40 -7.89
CA VAL A 51 2.24 -7.54 -7.23
C VAL A 51 2.52 -7.32 -5.73
N MET A 52 3.52 -8.00 -5.17
CA MET A 52 3.98 -7.71 -3.80
C MET A 52 4.56 -6.29 -3.75
N PRO A 53 4.04 -5.38 -2.91
CA PRO A 53 4.40 -3.96 -2.94
C PRO A 53 5.70 -3.65 -2.16
N SER A 54 6.61 -4.62 -1.99
CA SER A 54 7.83 -4.40 -1.22
C SER A 54 8.69 -3.29 -1.83
N GLY A 55 8.96 -2.26 -1.05
CA GLY A 55 9.73 -1.08 -1.49
C GLY A 55 8.91 -0.02 -2.22
N VAL A 56 7.61 -0.24 -2.45
CA VAL A 56 6.71 0.78 -3.01
C VAL A 56 6.42 1.85 -1.96
N ARG A 57 6.41 3.12 -2.38
CA ARG A 57 6.17 4.28 -1.51
C ARG A 57 5.16 5.22 -2.14
N LEU A 58 4.18 5.65 -1.35
CA LEU A 58 3.29 6.75 -1.68
C LEU A 58 3.94 8.04 -1.19
N VAL A 59 4.23 8.97 -2.09
CA VAL A 59 4.90 10.23 -1.75
C VAL A 59 4.01 11.40 -2.15
N PHE A 60 3.68 12.26 -1.18
CA PHE A 60 2.88 13.46 -1.40
C PHE A 60 3.22 14.52 -0.36
N ARG A 61 2.78 15.76 -0.61
CA ARG A 61 2.86 16.86 0.36
C ARG A 61 1.46 17.23 0.80
N THR A 62 1.31 17.53 2.09
CA THR A 62 0.02 17.90 2.68
C THR A 62 0.24 18.80 3.90
N ASP A 63 -0.74 19.63 4.21
CA ASP A 63 -0.90 20.36 5.47
C ASP A 63 -1.87 19.64 6.43
N ALA A 64 -2.44 18.50 6.02
CA ALA A 64 -3.34 17.70 6.83
C ALA A 64 -2.63 17.18 8.10
N CYS A 65 -3.35 17.28 9.22
CA CYS A 65 -2.90 16.77 10.52
C CYS A 65 -3.34 15.33 10.79
N GLU A 66 -4.18 14.78 9.92
CA GLU A 66 -4.71 13.41 9.97
C GLU A 66 -4.62 12.79 8.57
N LEU A 67 -4.26 11.51 8.53
CA LEU A 67 -4.17 10.73 7.30
C LEU A 67 -4.84 9.38 7.52
N GLU A 68 -5.61 8.95 6.52
CA GLU A 68 -6.12 7.59 6.46
C GLU A 68 -5.68 6.94 5.16
N PHE A 69 -5.33 5.66 5.27
CA PHE A 69 -4.94 4.84 4.14
C PHE A 69 -5.74 3.54 4.16
N GLU A 70 -6.66 3.42 3.21
CA GLU A 70 -7.37 2.17 2.97
C GLU A 70 -6.51 1.23 2.14
N VAL A 71 -6.28 0.04 2.68
CA VAL A 71 -5.53 -1.04 2.03
C VAL A 71 -6.35 -2.31 2.00
N LEU A 72 -6.27 -3.02 0.88
CA LEU A 72 -6.70 -4.41 0.80
C LEU A 72 -5.44 -5.28 0.79
N THR A 73 -5.16 -5.95 1.91
CA THR A 73 -4.01 -6.87 1.97
C THR A 73 -4.46 -8.30 1.76
N SER A 74 -3.66 -9.06 1.01
CA SER A 74 -3.80 -10.49 0.86
C SER A 74 -2.46 -11.15 1.17
N THR A 75 -2.51 -12.39 1.63
CA THR A 75 -1.32 -13.18 1.95
C THR A 75 -1.51 -14.59 1.43
N GLY A 76 -0.41 -15.23 1.02
CA GLY A 76 -0.43 -16.61 0.56
C GLY A 76 -0.64 -17.57 1.74
N GLN A 77 -1.53 -18.54 1.54
CA GLN A 77 -1.66 -19.71 2.40
C GLN A 77 -1.16 -20.92 1.62
N PHE A 78 -0.26 -21.69 2.22
CA PHE A 78 0.24 -22.93 1.63
C PHE A 78 -0.39 -24.10 2.37
N ASP A 79 -0.79 -25.16 1.65
CA ASP A 79 -1.43 -26.32 2.28
C ASP A 79 -0.54 -27.01 3.33
N ILE A 80 0.78 -26.85 3.20
CA ILE A 80 1.78 -27.41 4.13
C ILE A 80 2.05 -26.52 5.36
N ASP A 81 1.55 -25.28 5.37
CA ASP A 81 1.71 -24.34 6.47
C ASP A 81 0.33 -23.90 6.99
N PRO A 82 -0.08 -24.36 8.18
CA PRO A 82 -1.40 -24.05 8.72
C PRO A 82 -1.55 -22.57 9.09
N GLN A 83 -0.46 -21.81 9.19
CA GLN A 83 -0.52 -20.38 9.50
C GLN A 83 -0.34 -19.54 8.23
N PRO A 84 -1.25 -18.59 7.95
CA PRO A 84 -1.06 -17.64 6.86
C PRO A 84 0.24 -16.86 7.07
N ARG A 85 0.96 -16.56 5.99
CA ARG A 85 2.13 -15.69 6.11
C ARG A 85 1.71 -14.34 6.70
N PRO A 86 2.49 -13.76 7.62
CA PRO A 86 2.17 -12.47 8.19
C PRO A 86 2.09 -11.42 7.08
N THR A 87 1.14 -10.50 7.21
CA THR A 87 1.00 -9.37 6.30
C THR A 87 2.15 -8.39 6.46
N GLY A 88 2.36 -7.59 5.41
CA GLY A 88 3.38 -6.55 5.39
C GLY A 88 3.11 -5.42 6.38
N MET A 89 4.18 -4.69 6.69
CA MET A 89 4.13 -3.46 7.47
C MET A 89 3.88 -2.26 6.55
N VAL A 90 3.15 -1.29 7.05
CA VAL A 90 3.01 0.05 6.48
C VAL A 90 3.77 1.03 7.38
N ASP A 91 4.74 1.72 6.78
CA ASP A 91 5.56 2.72 7.46
C ASP A 91 5.09 4.11 7.05
N LEU A 92 4.75 4.95 8.04
CA LEU A 92 4.51 6.37 7.85
C LEU A 92 5.80 7.14 8.10
N LEU A 93 6.30 7.81 7.06
CA LEU A 93 7.44 8.71 7.18
C LEU A 93 6.98 10.16 6.99
N VAL A 94 7.40 11.03 7.90
CA VAL A 94 7.18 12.48 7.81
C VAL A 94 8.54 13.14 7.57
N ASN A 95 8.69 13.84 6.44
CA ASN A 95 9.95 14.48 6.03
C ASN A 95 11.16 13.53 6.06
N GLY A 96 10.95 12.25 5.74
CA GLY A 96 12.01 11.22 5.72
C GLY A 96 12.26 10.51 7.06
N THR A 97 11.61 10.95 8.15
CA THR A 97 11.74 10.32 9.47
C THR A 97 10.55 9.39 9.73
N LEU A 98 10.82 8.17 10.21
CA LEU A 98 9.77 7.22 10.60
C LEU A 98 8.96 7.80 11.78
N ALA A 99 7.68 8.05 11.55
CA ALA A 99 6.75 8.54 12.56
C ALA A 99 5.97 7.39 13.22
N GLU A 100 5.50 6.43 12.42
CA GLU A 100 4.79 5.25 12.90
C GLU A 100 5.03 4.07 11.95
N ARG A 101 4.93 2.86 12.50
CA ARG A 101 4.90 1.61 11.75
C ARG A 101 3.69 0.79 12.22
N ARG A 102 2.89 0.29 11.28
CA ARG A 102 1.69 -0.48 11.57
C ARG A 102 1.60 -1.72 10.70
N GLN A 103 1.17 -2.85 11.27
CA GLN A 103 0.81 -4.01 10.48
C GLN A 103 -0.63 -3.86 9.99
N ALA A 104 -0.86 -4.04 8.69
CA ALA A 104 -2.21 -4.07 8.14
C ALA A 104 -2.71 -5.53 8.15
N PRO A 105 -3.81 -5.86 8.84
CA PRO A 105 -4.37 -7.21 8.84
C PRO A 105 -4.79 -7.65 7.44
N VAL A 106 -4.95 -8.97 7.23
CA VAL A 106 -5.52 -9.54 6.01
C VAL A 106 -6.92 -8.96 5.77
N GLY A 107 -7.21 -8.61 4.52
CA GLY A 107 -8.48 -8.03 4.11
C GLY A 107 -8.44 -6.51 3.99
N LYS A 108 -9.63 -5.92 3.85
CA LYS A 108 -9.77 -4.47 3.71
C LYS A 108 -9.67 -3.81 5.09
N THR A 109 -8.68 -2.94 5.27
CA THR A 109 -8.44 -2.20 6.51
C THR A 109 -8.18 -0.73 6.22
N CYS A 110 -8.63 0.15 7.10
CA CYS A 110 -8.22 1.55 7.11
C CYS A 110 -7.14 1.77 8.19
N CYS A 111 -5.97 2.25 7.80
CA CYS A 111 -4.91 2.69 8.71
C CYS A 111 -4.99 4.20 8.89
N GLY A 112 -5.27 4.66 10.10
CA GLY A 112 -5.34 6.09 10.47
C GLY A 112 -4.12 6.54 11.28
N TRP A 113 -3.61 7.72 10.95
CA TRP A 113 -2.52 8.41 11.64
C TRP A 113 -2.88 9.86 11.95
N ARG A 114 -2.34 10.38 13.05
CA ARG A 114 -2.50 11.77 13.49
C ARG A 114 -1.14 12.35 13.85
N ALA A 115 -0.93 13.63 13.57
CA ALA A 115 0.28 14.32 13.99
C ALA A 115 0.44 14.26 15.53
N PRO A 116 1.65 13.96 16.04
CA PRO A 116 1.88 13.91 17.48
C PRO A 116 1.61 15.27 18.13
N GLY A 117 0.91 15.28 19.27
CA GLY A 117 0.60 16.50 20.04
C GLY A 117 -0.85 17.00 19.94
N GLN A 118 -1.73 16.33 19.21
CA GLN A 118 -3.17 16.62 19.22
C GLN A 118 -3.91 15.49 19.94
N SER A 119 -4.08 15.63 21.26
CA SER A 119 -5.02 14.83 22.03
C SER A 119 -6.44 15.19 21.57
N SER A 120 -7.22 14.17 21.19
CA SER A 120 -8.67 14.28 21.06
C SER A 120 -9.24 14.72 22.42
N GLY A 121 -9.72 15.95 22.51
CA GLY A 121 -10.67 16.36 23.56
C GLY A 121 -12.07 15.89 23.20
#